data_AF-A0A946ITA1-F1
#
_entry.id   AF-A0A946ITA1-F1
#
_cell.length_a   1.000
_cell.length_b   1.000
_cell.length_c   1.000
_cell.angle_alpha   90.00
_cell.angle_beta   90.00
_cell.angle_gamma   90.00
#
_symmetry.space_group_name_H-M   'P 1'
#
loop_
_entity.id
_entity.type
_entity.pdbx_description
1 polymer ?
#
loop_
_entity_poly.entity_id
_entity_poly.type
_entity_poly.pdbx_seq_one_letter_code
_entity_poly.pdbx_strand_id
1 'polypeptide(L)' 'MLLRGNLLPLLYLDEQFRVENSSSDETLNIVVLHADNHQFGLVVDMISNTEEIVVKPLGKQLKEIPAVKLC' A
#
# COMPACT_ATOMS: atom_id res chain seq x y z
N MET A 1 17.67 5.76 -3.32
CA MET A 1 17.65 7.24 -3.08
C MET A 1 18.25 7.51 -1.70
N LEU A 2 18.95 8.63 -1.49
CA LEU A 2 19.49 8.99 -0.17
C LEU A 2 18.52 9.96 0.51
N LEU A 3 17.98 9.61 1.67
CA LEU A 3 17.10 10.46 2.44
C LEU A 3 17.70 10.69 3.82
N ARG A 4 18.07 11.94 4.12
CA ARG A 4 18.68 12.34 5.41
C ARG A 4 19.88 11.48 5.81
N GLY A 5 20.68 11.04 4.84
CA GLY A 5 21.89 10.25 5.07
C GLY A 5 21.68 8.73 5.11
N ASN A 6 20.44 8.24 5.08
CA ASN A 6 20.14 6.81 5.01
C ASN A 6 19.75 6.39 3.59
N LEU A 7 20.18 5.20 3.18
CA LEU A 7 19.73 4.58 1.93
C LEU A 7 18.27 4.17 2.09
N LEU A 8 17.41 4.76 1.27
CA LEU A 8 16.00 4.41 1.19
C LEU A 8 15.80 3.46 -0.01
N PRO A 9 15.43 2.19 0.23
CA PRO A 9 15.04 1.28 -0.83
C PRO A 9 13.75 1.78 -1.49
N LEU A 10 13.69 1.70 -2.82
CA LEU A 10 12.53 2.12 -3.60
C LEU A 10 11.81 0.89 -4.16
N LEU A 11 10.49 0.89 -4.07
CA LEU A 11 9.61 -0.11 -4.67
C LEU A 11 8.67 0.58 -5.65
N TYR A 12 8.48 -0.04 -6.81
CA TYR A 12 7.56 0.41 -7.84
C TYR A 12 6.21 -0.30 -7.66
N LEU A 13 5.14 0.46 -7.39
CA LEU A 13 3.84 -0.12 -7.07
C LEU A 13 3.26 -0.91 -8.25
N ASP A 14 3.36 -0.36 -9.45
CA ASP A 14 2.96 -0.98 -10.71
C ASP A 14 3.66 -2.32 -10.95
N GLU A 15 4.98 -2.40 -10.72
CA GLU A 15 5.73 -3.66 -10.84
C GLU A 15 5.23 -4.73 -9.86
N GLN A 16 4.96 -4.34 -8.60
CA GLN A 16 4.49 -5.29 -7.58
C GLN A 16 3.09 -5.82 -7.88
N PHE A 17 2.21 -4.99 -8.43
CA PHE A 17 0.85 -5.37 -8.80
C PHE A 17 0.72 -5.89 -10.25
N ARG A 18 1.83 -5.92 -11.00
CA ARG A 18 1.88 -6.32 -12.42
C ARG A 18 0.88 -5.55 -13.28
N VAL A 19 0.70 -4.27 -12.97
CA VAL A 19 -0.16 -3.38 -13.74
C VAL A 19 0.69 -2.78 -14.85
N GLU A 20 0.24 -2.87 -16.09
CA GLU A 20 0.89 -2.17 -17.19
C GLU A 20 0.67 -0.67 -16.99
N ASN A 21 1.74 0.02 -16.58
CA ASN A 21 1.70 1.45 -16.41
C ASN A 21 2.20 2.13 -17.68
N SER A 22 1.30 2.84 -18.36
CA SER A 22 1.62 3.61 -19.56
C SER A 22 1.95 5.08 -19.25
N SER A 23 1.99 5.46 -17.97
CA SER A 23 2.25 6.84 -17.56
C SER A 23 3.70 7.20 -17.91
N SER A 24 3.86 7.95 -18.99
CA SER A 24 5.13 8.59 -19.39
C SER A 24 5.32 9.91 -18.64
N ASP A 25 4.69 10.06 -17.47
CA ASP A 25 4.69 11.33 -16.75
C ASP A 25 6.08 11.59 -16.17
N GLU A 26 6.61 12.78 -16.44
CA GLU A 26 7.94 13.22 -15.96
C GLU A 26 7.98 13.40 -14.44
N THR A 27 6.82 13.46 -13.78
CA THR A 27 6.69 13.63 -12.34
C THR A 27 6.55 12.29 -11.62
N LEU A 28 7.61 11.86 -10.95
CA LEU A 28 7.60 10.70 -10.07
C LEU A 28 7.11 11.10 -8.67
N ASN A 29 6.00 10.49 -8.21
CA ASN A 29 5.55 10.63 -6.84
C ASN A 29 6.14 9.50 -5.98
N ILE A 30 6.87 9.87 -4.92
CA ILE A 30 7.49 8.91 -3.99
C ILE A 30 6.92 9.10 -2.59
N VAL A 31 6.24 8.07 -2.09
CA VAL A 31 5.69 8.03 -0.73
C VAL A 31 6.70 7.34 0.18
N VAL A 32 7.11 8.02 1.26
CA VAL A 32 8.03 7.44 2.25
C VAL A 32 7.21 6.73 3.32
N LEU A 33 7.30 5.40 3.35
CA LEU A 33 6.60 4.54 4.28
C LEU A 33 7.54 4.08 5.40
N HIS A 34 6.96 3.91 6.59
CA HIS A 34 7.66 3.41 7.77
C HIS A 34 6.88 2.24 8.35
N ALA A 35 7.49 1.07 8.38
CA ALA A 35 6.94 -0.16 8.94
C ALA A 35 7.93 -0.73 9.95
N ASP A 36 7.55 -0.73 11.23
CA ASP A 36 8.41 -1.11 12.35
C ASP A 36 9.78 -0.40 12.33
N ASN A 37 10.85 -1.11 11.96
CA ASN A 37 12.22 -0.58 11.87
C ASN A 37 12.68 -0.36 10.42
N HIS A 38 11.81 -0.56 9.44
CA HIS A 38 12.13 -0.46 8.02
C HIS A 38 11.47 0.78 7.42
N GLN A 39 12.28 1.57 6.73
CA GLN A 39 11.83 2.70 5.93
C GLN A 39 12.05 2.38 4.46
N PHE A 40 11.04 2.61 3.64
CA PHE A 40 11.14 2.41 2.19
C PHE A 40 10.32 3.47 1.46
N GLY A 41 10.72 3.76 0.22
CA GLY A 41 9.96 4.62 -0.68
C GLY A 41 9.10 3.77 -1.60
N LEU A 42 7.87 4.18 -1.81
CA LEU A 42 6.95 3.60 -2.76
C LEU A 42 6.72 4.60 -3.90
N VAL A 43 7.05 4.22 -5.12
CA VAL A 43 6.79 5.00 -6.32
C VAL A 43 5.34 4.75 -6.73
N VAL A 44 4.57 5.83 -6.90
CA VAL A 44 3.14 5.80 -7.24
C VAL A 44 2.83 6.82 -8.33
N ASP A 45 1.72 6.64 -9.04
CA ASP A 45 1.28 7.59 -10.07
C ASP A 45 0.74 8.88 -9.44
N MET A 46 -0.16 8.76 -8.47
CA MET A 46 -0.85 9.90 -7.84
C MET A 46 -1.11 9.63 -6.36
N ILE A 47 -1.11 10.70 -5.56
CA ILE A 47 -1.52 10.67 -4.16
C ILE A 47 -3.01 11.01 -4.09
N SER A 48 -3.81 10.06 -3.62
CA SER A 48 -5.22 10.28 -3.29
C SER A 48 -5.38 10.92 -1.91
N ASN A 49 -6.58 11.43 -1.61
CA ASN A 49 -6.90 12.00 -0.32
C ASN A 49 -6.85 10.96 0.81
N THR A 50 -6.68 11.43 2.05
CA THR A 50 -6.77 10.58 3.25
C THR A 50 -8.20 10.10 3.43
N GLU A 51 -8.42 8.79 3.32
CA GLU A 51 -9.69 8.15 3.65
C GLU A 51 -9.61 7.40 4.98
N GLU A 52 -10.59 7.60 5.85
CA GLU A 52 -10.73 6.83 7.09
C GLU A 52 -11.53 5.56 6.80
N ILE A 53 -10.84 4.42 6.71
CA ILE A 53 -11.49 3.13 6.48
C ILE A 53 -11.91 2.52 7.81
N VAL A 54 -13.22 2.37 8.03
CA VAL A 54 -13.75 1.62 9.17
C VAL A 54 -13.66 0.13 8.89
N VAL A 55 -12.73 -0.55 9.55
CA VAL A 55 -12.64 -2.03 9.49
C VAL A 55 -13.81 -2.62 10.29
N LYS A 56 -14.86 -3.08 9.59
CA LYS A 56 -15.94 -3.83 10.25
C LYS A 56 -15.52 -5.31 10.35
N PRO A 57 -15.38 -5.87 11.57
CA PRO A 57 -15.04 -7.28 11.70
C PRO A 57 -16.15 -8.13 11.08
N LEU A 58 -15.78 -8.97 10.10
CA LEU A 58 -16.68 -9.84 9.35
C LEU A 58 -17.46 -10.84 10.24
N GLY A 59 -17.01 -11.06 11.49
CA GLY A 59 -17.57 -12.05 12.41
C GLY A 59 -19.06 -11.90 12.76
N LYS A 60 -19.65 -10.70 12.65
CA LYS A 60 -21.11 -10.54 12.84
C LYS A 60 -21.92 -11.00 11.63
N GLN A 61 -21.39 -10.84 10.42
CA GLN A 61 -22.07 -11.21 9.17
C GLN A 61 -21.83 -12.67 8.78
N LEU A 62 -20.71 -13.26 9.22
CA LEU A 62 -20.36 -14.66 8.93
C LEU A 62 -21.04 -15.69 9.85
N LYS A 63 -21.67 -15.26 10.96
CA LYS A 63 -22.39 -16.17 11.89
C LYS A 63 -23.56 -16.92 11.24
N GLU A 64 -24.12 -16.38 10.15
CA GLU A 64 -25.26 -16.98 9.46
C GLU A 64 -24.84 -17.88 8.29
N ILE A 65 -23.53 -18.04 8.03
CA ILE A 65 -23.04 -18.92 6.96
C ILE A 65 -22.61 -20.27 7.58
N PRO A 66 -23.39 -21.36 7.39
CA PRO A 66 -23.14 -22.66 8.03
C PRO A 66 -21.82 -23.34 7.62
N ALA A 67 -21.08 -22.80 6.65
CA ALA A 67 -19.80 -23.34 6.19
C ALA A 67 -18.58 -22.80 6.93
N VAL A 68 -18.70 -21.70 7.68
CA VAL A 68 -17.55 -21.06 8.37
C VAL A 68 -17.66 -21.34 9.87
N LYS A 69 -17.31 -22.56 10.28
CA LYS A 69 -17.16 -22.90 11.69
C LYS A 69 -15.89 -22.21 12.22
N LEU A 70 -16.06 -20.99 12.73
CA LEU A 70 -15.05 -20.33 13.56
C LEU A 70 -14.99 -21.11 14.87
N CYS A 71 -14.01 -22.01 14.98
CA CYS A 71 -13.60 -22.59 16.26
C CYS A 71 -12.96 -21.52 17.16
#